data_AF-L8WKL9-F1
#
_entry.id   AF-L8WKL9-F1
#
_cell.length_a   1.000
_cell.length_b   1.000
_cell.length_c   1.000
_cell.angle_alpha   90.00
_cell.angle_beta   90.00
_cell.angle_gamma   90.00
#
_symmetry.space_group_name_H-M   'P 1'
#
loop_
_entity.id
_entity.type
_entity.pdbx_description
1 polymer ?
#
loop_
_entity_poly.entity_id
_entity_poly.type
_entity_poly.pdbx_seq_one_letter_code
_entity_poly.pdbx_strand_id
1 'polypeptide(L)'
;MLSSLILNVDGCIAVCFVDLLRDSGSFTREEADEYIRIGTLNGLFVLGRSIGFIGHHLGTVPMLIRVRLRAPLYRHPADDIFINMQDVSQPRVFAKMG
;
A
#
# COMPACT_ATOMS: atom_id res chain seq x y z
N MET A 1 9.07 -18.22 22.14
CA MET A 1 7.85 -17.59 21.57
C MET A 1 7.81 -16.08 21.89
N LEU A 2 8.94 -15.36 21.76
CA LEU A 2 9.05 -13.91 21.95
C LEU A 2 9.70 -13.22 20.74
N SER A 3 10.18 -14.00 19.77
CA SER A 3 11.03 -13.55 18.66
C SER A 3 10.26 -12.91 17.49
N SER A 4 8.92 -12.89 17.54
CA SER A 4 8.07 -12.33 16.47
C SER A 4 7.59 -10.91 16.76
N LEU A 5 7.90 -10.35 17.93
CA LEU A 5 7.55 -8.98 18.35
C LEU A 5 8.72 -8.00 18.10
N ILE A 6 9.40 -8.14 16.97
CA ILE A 6 10.49 -7.25 16.57
C ILE A 6 9.89 -6.02 15.89
N LEU A 7 10.56 -4.87 16.03
CA LEU A 7 10.17 -3.63 15.37
C LEU A 7 10.08 -3.83 13.85
N ASN A 8 8.88 -3.66 13.30
CA ASN A 8 8.67 -3.73 11.85
C ASN A 8 9.40 -2.58 11.15
N VAL A 9 9.71 -2.75 9.86
CA VAL A 9 10.34 -1.74 9.01
C VAL A 9 9.54 -0.43 8.99
N ASP A 10 8.20 -0.51 8.97
CA ASP A 10 7.35 0.69 8.99
C ASP A 10 7.48 1.46 10.30
N GLY A 11 7.58 0.74 11.43
CA GLY A 11 7.81 1.34 12.74
C GLY A 11 9.21 1.94 12.87
N CYS A 12 10.21 1.29 12.30
CA CYS A 12 11.59 1.80 12.26
C CYS A 12 11.67 3.10 11.45
N ILE A 13 11.10 3.12 10.23
CA ILE A 13 11.07 4.31 9.38
C ILE A 13 10.33 5.45 10.06
N ALA A 14 9.19 5.17 10.72
CA ALA A 14 8.43 6.18 11.43
C ALA A 14 9.26 6.83 12.55
N VAL A 15 9.89 6.05 13.43
CA VAL A 15 10.69 6.57 14.54
C VAL A 15 11.90 7.36 14.02
N CYS A 16 12.66 6.82 13.07
CA CYS A 16 13.81 7.53 12.50
C CYS A 16 13.45 8.85 11.82
N PHE A 17 12.28 8.92 11.18
CA PHE A 17 11.81 10.15 10.54
C PHE A 17 11.39 11.21 11.57
N VAL A 18 10.77 10.79 12.67
CA VAL A 18 10.43 11.68 13.80
C VAL A 18 11.70 12.21 14.47
N ASP A 19 12.68 11.34 14.71
CA ASP A 19 13.98 11.73 15.27
C ASP A 19 14.69 12.72 14.35
N LEU A 20 14.65 12.48 13.03
CA LEU A 20 15.20 13.41 12.04
C LEU A 20 14.52 14.78 12.10
N LEU A 21 13.19 14.85 12.16
CA LEU A 21 12.51 16.15 12.22
C LEU A 21 12.79 16.91 13.52
N ARG A 22 12.95 16.21 14.64
CA ARG A 22 13.15 16.84 15.96
C ARG A 22 14.60 17.20 16.25
N ASP A 23 15.56 16.40 15.79
CA ASP A 23 16.98 16.55 16.11
C ASP A 23 17.84 17.05 14.93
N SER A 24 17.26 17.26 13.73
CA SER A 24 18.00 17.85 12.60
C SER A 24 18.39 19.32 12.79
N GLY A 25 17.89 19.98 13.84
CA GLY A 25 18.13 21.41 14.11
C GLY A 25 17.54 22.36 13.06
N SER A 26 16.80 21.82 12.07
CA SER A 26 16.21 22.58 10.96
C SER A 26 14.75 22.95 11.22
N PHE A 27 14.10 22.33 12.20
CA PHE A 27 12.69 22.53 12.55
C PHE A 27 12.55 22.75 14.05
N THR A 28 11.59 23.57 14.43
CA THR A 28 11.11 23.63 15.82
C THR A 28 10.29 22.38 16.16
N ARG A 29 10.10 22.12 17.45
CA ARG A 29 9.38 20.93 17.90
C ARG A 29 7.91 20.97 17.48
N GLU A 30 7.35 22.18 17.47
CA GLU A 30 5.98 22.49 17.05
C GLU A 30 5.80 22.23 15.54
N GLU A 31 6.75 22.68 14.72
CA GLU A 31 6.73 22.42 13.26
C GLU A 31 6.88 20.93 12.96
N ALA A 32 7.79 20.23 13.65
CA ALA A 32 7.96 18.79 13.49
C ALA A 32 6.67 18.02 13.80
N ASP A 33 5.99 18.36 14.89
CA ASP A 33 4.72 17.75 15.27
C ASP A 33 3.59 18.08 14.28
N GLU A 34 3.59 19.29 13.72
CA GLU A 34 2.66 19.67 12.65
C GLU A 34 2.89 18.86 11.36
N TYR A 35 4.13 18.67 10.92
CA TYR A 35 4.45 17.84 9.75
C TYR A 35 4.04 16.37 9.94
N ILE A 36 4.15 15.86 11.17
CA ILE A 36 3.67 14.52 11.51
C ILE A 36 2.14 14.49 11.46
N ARG A 37 1.46 15.49 12.02
CA ARG A 37 -0.02 15.60 12.05
C ARG A 37 -0.63 15.72 10.65
N ILE A 38 0.03 16.45 9.75
CA ILE A 38 -0.40 16.61 8.34
C ILE A 38 -0.29 15.27 7.58
N GLY A 39 0.50 14.31 8.08
CA GLY A 39 0.62 12.98 7.51
C GLY A 39 1.74 12.86 6.47
N THR A 40 2.83 13.61 6.64
CA THR A 40 4.01 13.55 5.75
C THR A 40 4.55 12.13 5.59
N LEU A 41 4.49 11.31 6.65
CA LEU A 41 4.86 9.88 6.62
C LEU A 41 3.99 9.05 5.67
N ASN A 42 2.68 9.34 5.59
CA ASN A 42 1.79 8.66 4.65
C ASN A 42 2.18 9.04 3.20
N GLY A 43 2.50 10.32 2.97
CA GLY A 43 2.99 10.80 1.68
C GLY A 43 4.28 10.10 1.26
N LEU A 44 5.25 9.97 2.18
CA LEU A 44 6.51 9.26 1.95
C LEU A 44 6.28 7.80 1.54
N PHE A 45 5.36 7.11 2.23
CA PHE A 45 5.03 5.73 1.92
C PHE A 45 4.36 5.55 0.56
N VAL A 46 3.40 6.43 0.23
CA VAL A 46 2.74 6.44 -1.08
C VAL A 46 3.74 6.70 -2.20
N LEU A 47 4.68 7.62 -2.02
CA LEU A 47 5.73 7.91 -2.99
C LEU A 47 6.65 6.69 -3.20
N GLY A 48 7.13 6.07 -2.12
CA GLY A 48 7.97 4.87 -2.20
C GLY A 48 7.27 3.71 -2.92
N ARG A 49 6.01 3.45 -2.57
CA ARG A 49 5.18 2.44 -3.25
C ARG A 49 4.94 2.78 -4.72
N SER A 50 4.75 4.06 -5.06
CA SER A 50 4.55 4.52 -6.44
C SER A 50 5.75 4.23 -7.33
N ILE A 51 6.97 4.42 -6.83
CA ILE A 51 8.20 4.03 -7.56
C ILE A 51 8.21 2.52 -7.80
N GLY A 52 7.83 1.71 -6.81
CA GLY A 52 7.70 0.26 -6.95
C GLY A 52 6.64 -0.15 -7.98
N PHE A 53 5.47 0.50 -7.97
CA PHE A 53 4.41 0.26 -8.95
C PHE A 53 4.84 0.66 -10.37
N ILE A 54 5.52 1.80 -10.52
CA ILE A 54 6.10 2.22 -11.80
C ILE A 54 7.15 1.20 -12.25
N GLY A 55 8.03 0.74 -11.35
CA GLY A 55 9.01 -0.31 -11.67
C GLY A 55 8.38 -1.62 -12.14
N HIS A 56 7.31 -2.08 -11.46
CA HIS A 56 6.57 -3.28 -11.87
C HIS A 56 5.87 -3.08 -13.22
N HIS A 57 5.23 -1.93 -13.43
CA HIS A 57 4.57 -1.59 -14.68
C HIS A 57 5.59 -1.45 -15.82
N LEU A 58 6.73 -0.81 -15.61
CA LEU A 58 7.82 -0.72 -16.60
C LEU A 58 8.52 -2.08 -16.82
N GLY A 59 8.48 -3.00 -15.87
CA GLY A 59 8.84 -4.40 -16.11
C GLY A 59 7.93 -5.08 -17.15
N THR A 60 6.67 -4.65 -17.24
CA THR A 60 5.69 -5.09 -18.25
C THR A 60 5.64 -4.21 -19.51
N VAL A 61 6.10 -2.95 -19.43
CA VAL A 61 6.03 -1.92 -20.49
C VAL A 61 7.43 -1.52 -20.95
N PRO A 62 7.76 -1.64 -22.24
CA PRO A 62 9.12 -1.95 -22.68
C PRO A 62 10.10 -0.78 -22.83
N MET A 63 10.04 0.28 -22.02
CA MET A 63 10.75 1.51 -22.38
C MET A 63 12.03 1.83 -21.61
N LEU A 64 12.21 1.43 -20.34
CA LEU A 64 13.27 2.06 -19.52
C LEU A 64 14.34 1.15 -18.88
N ILE A 65 14.25 -0.18 -18.94
CA ILE A 65 15.37 -1.07 -18.55
C ILE A 65 15.36 -2.33 -19.42
N ARG A 66 16.51 -2.67 -20.00
CA ARG A 66 16.69 -3.81 -20.91
C ARG A 66 16.09 -5.10 -20.32
N VAL A 67 15.44 -5.88 -21.19
CA VAL A 67 14.87 -7.25 -21.04
C VAL A 67 13.35 -7.29 -20.81
N ARG A 68 12.67 -7.81 -21.84
CA ARG A 68 11.23 -7.76 -22.11
C ARG A 68 10.51 -8.97 -21.49
N LEU A 69 9.93 -8.83 -20.30
CA LEU A 69 8.97 -9.81 -19.77
C LEU A 69 7.56 -9.42 -20.22
N ARG A 70 7.11 -9.96 -21.38
CA ARG A 70 5.72 -9.83 -21.82
C ARG A 70 4.83 -10.72 -20.95
N ALA A 71 4.28 -10.19 -19.87
CA ALA A 71 3.31 -10.93 -19.06
C ALA A 71 1.99 -11.11 -19.84
N PRO A 72 1.42 -12.33 -19.90
CA PRO A 72 0.10 -12.57 -20.48
C PRO A 72 -1.02 -11.96 -19.60
N LEU A 73 -2.23 -11.85 -20.15
CA LEU A 73 -3.38 -11.31 -19.42
C LEU A 73 -3.67 -12.16 -18.17
N TYR A 74 -3.77 -11.50 -17.01
CA TYR A 74 -4.03 -12.18 -15.74
C TYR A 74 -5.46 -12.72 -15.68
N ARG A 75 -5.59 -13.99 -15.26
CA ARG A 75 -6.86 -14.62 -14.87
C ARG A 75 -6.64 -15.38 -13.58
N HIS A 76 -7.48 -15.12 -12.57
CA HIS A 76 -7.36 -15.76 -11.26
C HIS A 76 -7.81 -17.25 -11.35
N PRO A 77 -7.08 -18.19 -10.71
CA PRO A 77 -7.47 -19.60 -10.67
C PRO A 77 -8.81 -19.77 -9.95
N ALA A 78 -9.67 -20.64 -10.48
CA ALA A 78 -11.00 -20.86 -9.95
C ALA A 78 -10.99 -21.56 -8.57
N ASP A 79 -9.95 -22.36 -8.30
CA ASP A 79 -9.82 -23.15 -7.07
C ASP A 79 -9.45 -22.29 -5.85
N ASP A 80 -8.91 -21.08 -6.06
CA ASP A 80 -8.63 -20.10 -4.99
C ASP A 80 -9.86 -19.23 -4.65
N ILE A 81 -10.98 -19.39 -5.36
CA ILE A 81 -12.24 -18.67 -5.10
C ILE A 81 -13.25 -19.63 -4.48
N PHE A 82 -13.45 -19.50 -3.17
CA PHE A 82 -14.56 -20.20 -2.51
C PHE A 82 -15.89 -19.52 -2.85
N ILE A 83 -16.60 -20.04 -3.85
CA ILE A 83 -17.96 -19.61 -4.18
C ILE A 83 -18.94 -20.48 -3.40
N ASN A 84 -19.42 -19.97 -2.26
CA ASN A 84 -20.58 -20.54 -1.60
C ASN A 84 -21.84 -20.07 -2.35
N MET A 85 -22.39 -20.93 -3.19
CA MET A 85 -23.75 -20.73 -3.69
C MET A 85 -24.72 -21.03 -2.54
N GLN A 86 -24.83 -20.10 -1.58
CA GLN A 86 -25.98 -20.11 -0.69
C GLN A 86 -27.22 -20.05 -1.58
N ASP A 87 -28.12 -20.99 -1.32
CA ASP A 87 -29.34 -21.24 -2.08
C ASP A 87 -30.04 -19.93 -2.46
N VAL A 88 -30.57 -19.88 -3.68
CA VAL A 88 -31.32 -18.74 -4.23
C VAL A 88 -32.70 -18.67 -3.55
N SER A 89 -32.73 -18.60 -2.22
CA SER A 89 -33.92 -18.50 -1.38
C SER A 89 -33.97 -17.18 -0.60
N GLN A 90 -33.11 -16.22 -0.92
CA GLN A 90 -33.24 -14.83 -0.47
C GLN A 90 -34.03 -14.06 -1.54
N PRO A 91 -35.33 -13.77 -1.35
CA PRO A 91 -36.09 -12.99 -2.31
C PRO A 91 -35.46 -11.61 -2.42
N ARG A 92 -34.90 -11.30 -3.58
CA ARG A 92 -34.37 -9.97 -3.89
C ARG A 92 -35.53 -8.99 -3.77
N VAL A 93 -35.47 -8.10 -2.77
CA VAL A 93 -36.42 -7.00 -2.62
C VAL A 93 -36.35 -6.16 -3.89
N PHE A 94 -37.34 -6.34 -4.78
CA PHE A 94 -37.50 -5.51 -5.96
C PHE A 94 -37.69 -4.07 -5.48
N ALA A 95 -36.73 -3.20 -5.78
CA ALA A 95 -36.90 -1.77 -5.66
C ALA A 95 -38.09 -1.37 -6.55
N LYS A 96 -39.16 -0.90 -5.91
CA LYS A 96 -40.35 -0.36 -6.55
C LYS A 96 -39.93 0.94 -7.26
N MET A 97 -39.81 0.89 -8.58
CA MET A 97 -39.71 2.10 -9.40
C MET A 97 -41.14 2.52 -9.73
N GLY A 98 -41.55 3.68 -9.22
CA GLY A 98 -42.86 4.28 -9.45
C GLY A 98 -43.01 4.88 -10.84
#